data_AF-A0A1H3JDG6-F1
#
_entry.id   AF-A0A1H3JDG6-F1
#
_cell.length_a   1.000
_cell.length_b   1.000
_cell.length_c   1.000
_cell.angle_alpha   90.00
_cell.angle_beta   90.00
_cell.angle_gamma   90.00
#
_symmetry.space_group_name_H-M   'P 1'
#
loop_
_entity.id
_entity.type
_entity.pdbx_description
1 polymer ?
#
loop_
_entity_poly.entity_id
_entity_poly.type
_entity_poly.pdbx_seq_one_letter_code
_entity_poly.pdbx_strand_id
1 'polypeptide(L)'
;MTALHLDDFFNKEEIILILNLTNCITNRERYFIFLSEKLLAPPMYVYINDDGRWTAWFRVIGGFNIPTMSELKGLFNEFLKVIKNSYNEIYGIEFSPKLIYSKPIYVTNPEKVLDVNSLIKSNESFQNNKGIVLKSFARHLGFCLRLLTVIRE
;
A
#
# COMPACT_ATOMS: atom_id res chain seq x y z
N MET A 1 1.08 -0.72 4.23
CA MET A 1 0.25 0.38 3.74
C MET A 1 0.96 0.92 2.53
N THR A 2 0.67 0.29 1.39
CA THR A 2 1.02 0.88 0.12
C THR A 2 -0.08 1.88 -0.21
N ALA A 3 0.29 3.12 -0.50
CA ALA A 3 -0.64 4.17 -0.85
C ALA A 3 -0.48 4.50 -2.33
N LEU A 4 -1.51 4.19 -3.10
CA LEU A 4 -1.57 4.53 -4.51
C LEU A 4 -2.51 5.72 -4.68
N HIS A 5 -2.09 6.70 -5.47
CA HIS A 5 -2.92 7.83 -5.83
C HIS A 5 -3.34 7.65 -7.27
N LEU A 6 -4.56 8.05 -7.51
CA LEU A 6 -5.09 8.11 -8.86
C LEU A 6 -4.96 9.56 -9.28
N ASP A 7 -4.75 9.79 -10.57
CA ASP A 7 -4.60 11.15 -11.04
C ASP A 7 -5.87 11.98 -10.79
N ASP A 8 -5.77 13.29 -11.04
CA ASP A 8 -6.86 14.22 -10.80
C ASP A 8 -8.08 14.01 -11.72
N PHE A 9 -8.00 13.11 -12.71
CA PHE A 9 -9.08 12.71 -13.62
C PHE A 9 -9.68 11.35 -13.25
N PHE A 10 -9.39 10.85 -12.06
CA PHE A 10 -9.91 9.59 -11.53
C PHE A 10 -11.44 9.56 -11.45
N ASN A 11 -12.05 8.59 -12.13
CA ASN A 11 -13.46 8.26 -11.96
C ASN A 11 -13.62 7.13 -10.91
N LYS A 12 -14.12 7.51 -9.73
CA LYS A 12 -14.28 6.59 -8.58
C LYS A 12 -15.27 5.48 -8.88
N GLU A 13 -16.36 5.83 -9.54
CA GLU A 13 -17.46 4.93 -9.87
C GLU A 13 -17.01 3.84 -10.84
N GLU A 14 -16.25 4.21 -11.88
CA GLU A 14 -15.70 3.25 -12.86
C GLU A 14 -14.80 2.22 -12.19
N ILE A 15 -14.00 2.67 -11.24
CA ILE A 15 -13.03 1.84 -10.53
C ILE A 15 -13.72 0.92 -9.53
N ILE A 16 -14.71 1.43 -8.80
CA ILE A 16 -15.56 0.60 -7.95
C ILE A 16 -16.27 -0.45 -8.80
N LEU A 17 -16.75 -0.09 -10.00
CA LEU A 17 -17.38 -1.04 -10.91
C LEU A 17 -16.39 -2.14 -11.33
N ILE A 18 -15.17 -1.79 -11.76
CA ILE A 18 -14.14 -2.77 -12.12
C ILE A 18 -13.83 -3.72 -10.96
N LEU A 19 -13.66 -3.17 -9.76
CA LEU A 19 -13.37 -3.97 -8.56
C LEU A 19 -14.50 -4.95 -8.25
N ASN A 20 -15.76 -4.57 -8.48
CA ASN A 20 -16.91 -5.45 -8.29
C ASN A 20 -17.04 -6.52 -9.39
N LEU A 21 -16.59 -6.23 -10.61
CA LEU A 21 -16.67 -7.15 -11.74
C LEU A 21 -15.45 -8.07 -11.87
N THR A 22 -14.41 -7.86 -11.07
CA THR A 22 -13.20 -8.67 -11.10
C THR A 22 -13.36 -9.92 -10.22
N ASN A 23 -13.33 -11.11 -10.83
CA ASN A 23 -13.63 -12.38 -10.16
C ASN A 23 -12.77 -12.69 -8.90
N CYS A 24 -11.51 -12.26 -8.87
CA CYS A 24 -10.61 -12.47 -7.73
C CYS A 24 -10.69 -11.38 -6.66
N ILE A 25 -11.69 -10.50 -6.76
CA ILE A 25 -11.93 -9.38 -5.84
C ILE A 25 -13.31 -9.52 -5.21
N THR A 26 -13.35 -9.48 -3.88
CA THR A 26 -14.59 -9.51 -3.10
C THR A 26 -14.85 -8.15 -2.48
N ASN A 27 -16.04 -7.59 -2.70
CA ASN A 27 -16.50 -6.38 -2.03
C ASN A 27 -17.03 -6.71 -0.62
N ARG A 28 -16.55 -5.97 0.39
CA ARG A 28 -16.99 -6.07 1.80
C ARG A 28 -17.54 -4.72 2.31
N GLU A 29 -18.19 -3.98 1.42
CA GLU A 29 -18.77 -2.63 1.59
C GLU A 29 -17.73 -1.54 1.84
N ARG A 30 -16.94 -1.69 2.91
CA ARG A 30 -15.93 -0.71 3.35
C ARG A 30 -14.57 -0.91 2.70
N TYR A 31 -14.32 -2.07 2.10
CA TYR A 31 -13.05 -2.40 1.45
C TYR A 31 -13.25 -3.57 0.49
N PHE A 32 -12.25 -3.79 -0.35
CA PHE A 32 -12.15 -4.91 -1.28
C PHE A 32 -11.09 -5.89 -0.79
N ILE A 33 -11.30 -7.18 -1.06
CA ILE A 33 -10.33 -8.24 -0.77
C ILE A 33 -9.90 -8.84 -2.10
N PHE A 34 -8.63 -8.70 -2.44
CA PHE A 34 -7.99 -9.38 -3.56
C PHE A 34 -7.35 -10.70 -3.10
N LEU A 35 -7.66 -11.77 -3.82
CA LEU A 35 -7.09 -13.09 -3.65
C LEU A 35 -6.19 -13.41 -4.85
N SER A 36 -4.90 -13.59 -4.59
CA SER A 36 -3.95 -14.06 -5.61
C SER A 36 -4.17 -15.54 -5.90
N GLU A 37 -3.87 -15.95 -7.13
CA GLU A 37 -3.86 -17.36 -7.52
C GLU A 37 -2.74 -18.17 -6.84
N LYS A 38 -1.75 -17.50 -6.23
CA LYS A 38 -0.65 -18.15 -5.50
C LYS A 38 -1.17 -18.73 -4.19
N LEU A 39 -1.05 -20.06 -4.05
CA LEU A 39 -1.62 -20.88 -2.96
C LEU A 39 -1.28 -20.40 -1.54
N LEU A 40 -0.16 -19.72 -1.34
CA LEU A 40 0.33 -19.25 -0.03
C LEU A 40 0.37 -17.73 0.10
N ALA A 41 -0.20 -16.99 -0.86
CA ALA A 41 -0.23 -15.54 -0.79
C ALA A 41 -1.25 -15.08 0.27
N PRO A 42 -0.88 -14.15 1.16
CA PRO A 42 -1.85 -13.53 2.05
C PRO A 42 -2.89 -12.73 1.24
N PRO A 43 -4.15 -12.69 1.69
CA PRO A 43 -5.14 -11.81 1.09
C PRO A 43 -4.72 -10.35 1.21
N MET A 44 -4.89 -9.60 0.13
CA MET A 44 -4.65 -8.16 0.10
C MET A 44 -5.97 -7.42 0.24
N TYR A 45 -6.00 -6.45 1.14
CA TYR A 45 -7.15 -5.62 1.41
C TYR A 45 -6.90 -4.25 0.80
N VAL A 46 -7.93 -3.69 0.16
CA VAL A 46 -7.85 -2.41 -0.54
C VAL A 46 -9.02 -1.54 -0.10
N TYR A 47 -8.71 -0.36 0.40
CA TYR A 47 -9.68 0.68 0.70
C TYR A 47 -9.47 1.87 -0.24
N ILE A 48 -10.56 2.45 -0.72
CA ILE A 48 -10.55 3.64 -1.57
C ILE A 48 -11.32 4.72 -0.82
N ASN A 49 -10.65 5.83 -0.51
CA ASN A 49 -11.32 6.96 0.13
C ASN A 49 -12.02 7.85 -0.89
N ASP A 50 -12.68 8.91 -0.41
CA ASP A 50 -13.41 9.85 -1.27
C ASP A 50 -12.49 10.68 -2.18
N ASP A 51 -11.23 10.87 -1.79
CA ASP A 51 -10.21 11.54 -2.60
C ASP A 51 -9.57 10.62 -3.66
N GLY A 52 -10.10 9.40 -3.86
CA GLY A 52 -9.54 8.43 -4.78
C GLY A 52 -8.18 7.87 -4.35
N ARG A 53 -7.80 7.97 -3.08
CA ARG A 53 -6.56 7.38 -2.56
C ARG A 53 -6.80 5.93 -2.15
N TRP A 54 -5.92 5.06 -2.66
CA TRP A 54 -5.98 3.63 -2.36
C TRP A 54 -5.04 3.29 -1.23
N THR A 55 -5.56 2.61 -0.24
CA THR A 55 -4.81 2.05 0.86
C THR A 55 -4.82 0.54 0.74
N ALA A 56 -3.65 -0.06 0.50
CA ALA A 56 -3.49 -1.51 0.46
C ALA A 56 -2.73 -2.04 1.69
N TRP A 57 -3.24 -3.11 2.28
CA TRP A 57 -2.60 -3.83 3.39
C TRP A 57 -2.80 -5.35 3.28
N PHE A 58 -2.00 -6.09 4.04
CA PHE A 58 -2.05 -7.55 4.07
C PHE A 58 -2.38 -8.00 5.48
N ARG A 59 -3.23 -9.02 5.59
CA ARG A 59 -3.47 -9.70 6.87
C ARG A 59 -2.56 -10.92 6.93
N VAL A 60 -1.56 -10.87 7.81
CA VAL A 60 -0.75 -12.04 8.14
C VAL A 60 -1.44 -12.75 9.30
N ILE A 61 -2.00 -13.92 9.05
CA ILE A 61 -2.51 -14.79 10.11
C ILE A 61 -1.28 -15.51 10.69
N GLY A 62 -1.07 -15.39 12.01
CA GLY A 62 0.14 -15.91 12.67
C GLY A 62 0.43 -17.37 12.31
N GLY A 63 1.68 -17.65 11.91
CA GLY A 63 2.14 -18.94 11.40
C GLY A 63 3.58 -18.86 10.87
N PHE A 64 4.13 -20.00 10.43
CA PHE A 64 5.57 -20.19 10.14
C PHE A 64 6.13 -19.49 8.89
N ASN A 65 5.32 -18.79 8.07
CA ASN A 65 5.81 -18.11 6.87
C ASN A 65 5.26 -16.68 6.80
N ILE A 66 6.05 -15.73 7.33
CA ILE A 66 5.80 -14.30 7.13
C ILE A 66 6.28 -13.93 5.72
N PRO A 67 5.41 -13.39 4.85
CA PRO A 67 5.81 -13.00 3.51
C PRO A 67 6.88 -11.91 3.55
N THR A 68 7.91 -12.11 2.74
CA THR A 68 8.96 -11.13 2.47
C THR A 68 8.39 -9.90 1.79
N MET A 69 9.10 -8.78 1.89
CA MET A 69 8.67 -7.56 1.20
C MET A 69 8.61 -7.73 -0.32
N SER A 70 9.48 -8.56 -0.91
CA SER A 70 9.48 -8.83 -2.34
C SER A 70 8.17 -9.51 -2.76
N GLU A 71 7.72 -10.49 -1.99
CA GLU A 71 6.46 -11.20 -2.25
C GLU A 71 5.26 -10.25 -2.14
N LEU A 72 5.22 -9.40 -1.11
CA LEU A 72 4.15 -8.41 -0.95
C LEU A 72 4.12 -7.40 -2.11
N LYS A 73 5.28 -6.95 -2.59
CA LYS A 73 5.38 -6.10 -3.78
C LYS A 73 4.89 -6.83 -5.02
N GLY A 74 5.26 -8.10 -5.17
CA GLY A 74 4.80 -8.97 -6.25
C GLY A 74 3.27 -9.08 -6.28
N LEU A 75 2.64 -9.28 -5.11
CA LEU A 75 1.19 -9.35 -4.97
C LEU A 75 0.49 -8.03 -5.30
N PHE A 76 1.06 -6.92 -4.85
CA PHE A 76 0.52 -5.60 -5.19
C PHE A 76 0.60 -5.32 -6.70
N ASN A 77 1.69 -5.69 -7.35
CA ASN A 77 1.86 -5.54 -8.80
C ASN A 77 0.91 -6.47 -9.59
N GLU A 78 0.69 -7.68 -9.09
CA GLU A 78 -0.27 -8.63 -9.65
C GLU A 78 -1.69 -8.05 -9.62
N PHE A 79 -2.10 -7.53 -8.47
CA PHE A 79 -3.37 -6.82 -8.34
C PHE A 79 -3.48 -5.63 -9.31
N LEU A 80 -2.46 -4.77 -9.38
CA LEU A 80 -2.49 -3.63 -10.31
C LEU A 80 -2.63 -4.07 -11.77
N LYS A 81 -1.96 -5.16 -12.15
CA LYS A 81 -2.07 -5.72 -13.48
C LYS A 81 -3.49 -6.19 -13.78
N VAL A 82 -4.14 -6.87 -12.83
CA VAL A 82 -5.54 -7.30 -12.95
C VAL A 82 -6.45 -6.10 -13.17
N ILE A 83 -6.35 -5.06 -12.33
CA ILE A 83 -7.17 -3.85 -12.47
C ILE A 83 -6.93 -3.17 -13.81
N LYS A 84 -5.68 -3.03 -14.25
CA LYS A 84 -5.36 -2.41 -15.54
C LYS A 84 -6.00 -3.17 -16.70
N ASN A 85 -5.90 -4.49 -16.68
CA ASN A 85 -6.49 -5.34 -17.72
C ASN A 85 -8.01 -5.21 -17.72
N SER A 86 -8.66 -5.34 -16.56
CA SER A 86 -10.12 -5.24 -16.44
C SER A 86 -10.63 -3.84 -16.81
N TYR A 87 -9.91 -2.77 -16.45
CA TYR A 87 -10.26 -1.41 -16.86
C TYR A 87 -10.23 -1.28 -18.38
N ASN A 88 -9.16 -1.76 -19.03
CA ASN A 88 -9.03 -1.71 -20.49
C ASN A 88 -10.06 -2.61 -21.20
N GLU A 89 -10.38 -3.77 -20.64
CA GLU A 89 -11.42 -4.67 -21.20
C GLU A 89 -12.81 -4.05 -21.17
N ILE A 90 -13.16 -3.32 -20.09
CA ILE A 90 -14.49 -2.74 -19.90
C ILE A 90 -14.63 -1.40 -20.63
N TYR A 91 -13.62 -0.54 -20.58
CA TYR A 91 -13.71 0.84 -21.06
C TYR A 91 -12.91 1.10 -22.35
N GLY A 92 -12.04 0.18 -22.78
CA GLY A 92 -11.20 0.37 -23.97
C GLY A 92 -10.11 1.44 -23.80
N ILE A 93 -9.80 1.83 -22.55
CA ILE A 93 -8.84 2.89 -22.22
C ILE A 93 -7.74 2.31 -21.32
N GLU A 94 -6.49 2.72 -21.53
CA GLU A 94 -5.39 2.33 -20.67
C GLU A 94 -5.47 3.01 -19.30
N PHE A 95 -5.53 2.20 -18.24
CA PHE A 95 -5.47 2.68 -16.87
C PHE A 95 -4.03 2.89 -16.39
N SER A 96 -3.66 4.15 -16.10
CA SER A 96 -2.30 4.56 -15.72
C SER A 96 -2.22 5.22 -14.33
N PRO A 97 -2.44 4.47 -13.24
CA PRO A 97 -2.35 5.01 -11.88
C PRO A 97 -0.91 5.40 -11.51
N LYS A 98 -0.75 6.46 -10.71
CA LYS A 98 0.54 6.94 -10.21
C LYS A 98 0.79 6.45 -8.78
N LEU A 99 1.77 5.56 -8.61
CA LEU A 99 2.18 5.12 -7.28
C LEU A 99 2.93 6.25 -6.55
N ILE A 100 2.31 6.85 -5.53
CA ILE A 100 2.93 7.93 -4.75
C ILE A 100 3.81 7.39 -3.61
N TYR A 101 3.44 6.27 -2.98
CA TYR A 101 4.22 5.73 -1.87
C TYR A 101 4.00 4.23 -1.65
N SER A 102 5.07 3.46 -1.45
CA SER A 102 4.96 2.06 -1.04
C SER A 102 5.82 1.74 0.18
N LYS A 103 5.15 1.39 1.29
CA LYS A 103 5.79 0.71 2.42
C LYS A 103 4.83 -0.31 3.00
N PRO A 104 5.12 -1.62 2.90
CA PRO A 104 4.34 -2.65 3.56
C PRO A 104 4.24 -2.34 5.06
N ILE A 105 3.02 -2.41 5.58
CA ILE A 105 2.73 -2.25 7.00
C ILE A 105 1.96 -3.51 7.36
N TYR A 106 2.48 -4.21 8.35
CA TYR A 106 1.86 -5.41 8.91
C TYR A 106 0.89 -4.96 10.00
N VAL A 107 -0.39 -5.29 9.84
CA VAL A 107 -1.39 -5.00 10.87
C VAL A 107 -1.54 -6.24 11.74
N THR A 108 -1.00 -6.18 12.96
CA THR A 108 -1.07 -7.27 13.94
C THR A 108 -2.42 -7.33 14.66
N ASN A 109 -3.25 -6.29 14.57
CA ASN A 109 -4.56 -6.26 15.24
C ASN A 109 -5.63 -5.55 14.38
N PRO A 110 -6.35 -6.28 13.51
CA PRO A 110 -7.24 -5.71 12.49
C PRO A 110 -8.50 -5.04 13.06
N GLU A 111 -8.97 -5.48 14.24
CA GLU A 111 -10.16 -4.90 14.89
C GLU A 111 -9.98 -3.43 15.29
N LYS A 112 -8.73 -3.00 15.57
CA LYS A 112 -8.41 -1.60 15.88
C LYS A 112 -8.27 -0.70 14.65
N VAL A 113 -8.12 -1.27 13.45
CA VAL A 113 -8.02 -0.51 12.19
C VAL A 113 -9.42 -0.21 11.62
N LEU A 114 -10.43 -0.97 12.03
CA LEU A 114 -11.84 -0.74 11.66
C LEU A 114 -12.45 0.52 12.32
N ASP A 115 -11.76 1.12 13.29
CA ASP A 115 -12.12 2.41 13.88
C ASP A 115 -11.38 3.51 13.10
N VAL A 116 -12.11 4.31 12.32
CA VAL A 116 -11.61 5.35 11.41
C VAL A 116 -10.73 6.41 12.13
N ASN A 117 -10.83 6.50 13.45
CA ASN A 117 -9.92 7.28 14.29
C ASN A 117 -8.47 6.78 14.28
N SER A 118 -8.23 5.55 13.83
CA SER A 118 -6.89 4.96 13.70
C SER A 118 -6.11 5.45 12.49
N LEU A 119 -6.76 6.02 11.47
CA LEU A 119 -6.11 6.72 10.35
C LEU A 119 -5.50 8.05 10.81
N ILE A 120 -6.17 8.75 11.73
CA ILE A 120 -5.65 9.94 12.40
C ILE A 120 -4.43 9.56 13.25
N LYS A 121 -4.50 8.46 14.00
CA LYS A 121 -3.35 7.92 14.76
C LYS A 121 -2.22 7.38 13.87
N SER A 122 -2.53 6.89 12.68
CA SER A 122 -1.53 6.50 11.67
C SER A 122 -0.83 7.74 11.09
N ASN A 123 -1.56 8.83 10.86
CA ASN A 123 -0.98 10.11 10.49
C ASN A 123 -0.10 10.67 11.62
N GLU A 124 -0.53 10.61 12.88
CA GLU A 124 0.30 10.97 14.04
C GLU A 124 1.55 10.08 14.18
N SER A 125 1.42 8.77 13.96
CA SER A 125 2.55 7.83 13.91
C SER A 125 3.49 8.13 12.76
N PHE A 126 2.96 8.55 11.60
CA PHE A 126 3.75 8.98 10.45
C PHE A 126 4.52 10.28 10.73
N GLN A 127 3.88 11.25 11.41
CA GLN A 127 4.55 12.48 11.87
C GLN A 127 5.63 12.19 12.93
N ASN A 128 5.38 11.28 13.88
CA ASN A 128 6.37 10.85 14.85
C ASN A 128 7.54 10.10 14.19
N ASN A 129 7.27 9.29 13.17
CA ASN A 129 8.29 8.57 12.42
C ASN A 129 9.12 9.47 11.49
N LYS A 130 8.60 10.62 11.05
CA LYS A 130 9.38 11.65 10.33
C LYS A 130 10.59 12.09 11.17
N GLY A 131 10.40 12.32 12.47
CA GLY A 131 11.47 12.71 13.39
C GLY A 131 12.55 11.64 13.53
N ILE A 132 12.16 10.36 13.54
CA ILE A 132 13.09 9.22 13.60
C ILE A 132 13.88 9.10 12.30
N VAL A 133 13.24 9.27 11.14
CA VAL A 133 13.90 9.25 9.83
C VAL A 133 14.87 10.42 9.70
N LEU A 134 14.47 11.63 10.09
CA LEU A 134 15.33 12.82 10.10
C LEU A 134 16.54 12.64 11.03
N LYS A 135 16.33 12.09 12.23
CA LYS A 135 17.43 11.79 13.16
C LYS A 135 18.38 10.72 12.60
N SER A 136 17.86 9.70 11.93
CA SER A 136 18.67 8.69 11.27
C SER A 136 19.51 9.29 10.14
N PHE A 137 18.89 10.14 9.31
CA PHE A 137 19.55 10.83 8.22
C PHE A 137 20.63 11.81 8.71
N ALA A 138 20.32 12.61 9.73
CA ALA A 138 21.27 13.53 10.37
C ALA A 138 22.45 12.79 11.01
N ARG A 139 22.20 11.64 11.63
CA ARG A 139 23.26 10.79 12.19
C ARG A 139 24.15 10.21 11.10
N HIS A 140 23.56 9.80 9.98
CA HIS A 140 24.30 9.28 8.83
C HIS A 140 25.17 10.38 8.19
N LEU A 141 24.63 11.58 8.00
CA LEU A 141 25.39 12.75 7.55
C LEU A 141 26.53 13.10 8.51
N GLY A 142 26.26 13.12 9.81
CA GLY A 142 27.29 13.37 10.83
C GLY A 142 28.40 12.32 10.83
N PHE A 143 28.06 11.05 10.59
CA PHE A 143 29.04 9.98 10.44
C PHE A 143 29.90 10.17 9.18
N CYS A 144 29.29 10.48 8.03
CA CYS A 144 30.00 10.77 6.79
C CYS A 144 30.93 12.00 6.91
N LEU A 145 30.48 13.06 7.59
CA LEU A 145 31.29 14.26 7.83
C LEU A 145 32.48 13.99 8.76
N ARG A 146 32.30 13.13 9.78
CA ARG A 146 33.41 12.67 10.64
C ARG A 146 34.44 11.85 9.86
N LEU A 147 34.00 10.96 8.97
CA LEU A 147 34.90 10.21 8.09
C LEU A 147 35.71 11.14 7.17
N LEU A 148 35.10 12.20 6.64
CA LEU A 148 35.79 13.17 5.78
C LEU A 148 36.79 14.07 6.53
N THR A 149 36.61 14.26 7.85
CA THR A 149 37.54 15.03 8.69
C THR A 149 38.74 14.19 9.13
N VAL A 150 38.55 12.89 9.39
CA VAL A 150 39.64 11.94 9.70
C VAL A 150 40.54 11.67 8.50
N ILE A 151 40.05 11.83 7.26
CA ILE A 151 40.86 11.66 6.03
C ILE A 151 41.69 12.92 5.69
N ARG A 152 41.48 14.04 6.40
CA ARG A 152 42.18 15.33 6.17
C ARG A 152 43.29 15.64 7.18
N GLU A 153 43.53 14.77 8.16
CA GLU A 153 44.73 14.76 9.01
C GLU A 153 45.74 13.73 8.48
#